data_AF-A0A811SQ94-F1
#
_entry.id   AF-A0A811SQ94-F1
#
_cell.length_a   1.000
_cell.length_b   1.000
_cell.length_c   1.000
_cell.angle_alpha   90.00
_cell.angle_beta   90.00
_cell.angle_gamma   90.00
#
_symmetry.space_group_name_H-M   'P 1'
#
loop_
_entity.id
_entity.type
_entity.pdbx_description
1 polymer ?
#
loop_
_entity_poly.entity_id
_entity_poly.type
_entity_poly.pdbx_seq_one_letter_code
_entity_poly.pdbx_strand_id
1 'polypeptide(L)'
;MPGCSSASKLEVLALQAIYGDDMVILEDKAGLRSFQIFVWYPIPNGTKVFLNLHPNGTMVGTDNDGSQDGSELFYACSLKHLPPVVLTCLLPCSYPSTSAPYFTISAKWLDEPKVSHLCAMFDEIWTELPGQEVMYRWLDWLNSSSWACISLNDNIILVPDKTSDVGDERAIARRLLVDSTIPLMQSYNERRSHEIFLKRQKFHQAPMPPFVLLDMYEVSLQNSRNRREFNPVDMP
;
A
#
# COMPACT_ATOMS: atom_id res chain seq x y z
N MET A 1 -36.45 14.08 -6.63
CA MET A 1 -35.03 13.75 -6.81
C MET A 1 -34.86 12.30 -6.38
N PRO A 2 -34.51 11.36 -7.29
CA PRO A 2 -34.12 10.03 -6.84
C PRO A 2 -32.89 10.20 -5.93
N GLY A 3 -32.97 9.70 -4.70
CA GLY A 3 -31.85 9.75 -3.77
C GLY A 3 -30.67 8.93 -4.31
N CYS A 4 -29.46 9.42 -4.06
CA CYS A 4 -28.23 8.65 -4.25
C CYS A 4 -28.39 7.22 -3.66
N SER A 5 -27.82 6.21 -4.33
CA SER A 5 -27.96 4.80 -3.93
C SER A 5 -27.67 4.57 -2.44
N SER A 6 -28.52 3.75 -1.78
CA SER A 6 -28.29 3.30 -0.40
C SER A 6 -27.09 2.38 -0.29
N ALA A 7 -26.85 1.57 -1.33
CA ALA A 7 -25.73 0.63 -1.44
C ALA A 7 -24.39 1.38 -1.31
N SER A 8 -24.19 2.41 -2.14
CA SER A 8 -22.98 3.25 -2.08
C SER A 8 -22.75 3.94 -0.74
N LYS A 9 -23.78 4.08 0.10
CA LYS A 9 -23.63 4.65 1.46
C LYS A 9 -23.09 3.60 2.41
N LEU A 10 -23.62 2.40 2.33
CA LEU A 10 -23.19 1.27 3.14
C LEU A 10 -21.74 0.89 2.81
N GLU A 11 -21.37 0.89 1.52
CA GLU A 11 -20.00 0.61 1.09
C GLU A 11 -19.01 1.61 1.70
N VAL A 12 -19.28 2.92 1.63
CA VAL A 12 -18.39 3.95 2.21
C VAL A 12 -18.26 3.79 3.73
N LEU A 13 -19.34 3.47 4.43
CA LEU A 13 -19.30 3.21 5.87
C LEU A 13 -18.47 1.96 6.21
N ALA A 14 -18.61 0.90 5.40
CA ALA A 14 -17.81 -0.31 5.56
C ALA A 14 -16.33 -0.03 5.33
N LEU A 15 -15.98 0.73 4.28
CA LEU A 15 -14.61 1.14 4.02
C LEU A 15 -14.05 2.00 5.15
N GLN A 16 -14.83 2.92 5.69
CA GLN A 16 -14.40 3.74 6.82
C GLN A 16 -14.11 2.90 8.07
N ALA A 17 -14.89 1.83 8.30
CA ALA A 17 -14.64 0.90 9.40
C ALA A 17 -13.38 0.03 9.18
N ILE A 18 -13.07 -0.32 7.93
CA ILE A 18 -11.91 -1.14 7.57
C ILE A 18 -10.61 -0.33 7.60
N TYR A 19 -10.61 0.85 6.95
CA TYR A 19 -9.41 1.65 6.74
C TYR A 19 -9.17 2.70 7.83
N GLY A 20 -10.20 3.09 8.59
CA GLY A 20 -10.07 3.99 9.74
C GLY A 20 -9.29 5.26 9.38
N ASP A 21 -8.14 5.46 10.05
CA ASP A 21 -7.25 6.62 9.86
C ASP A 21 -6.62 6.70 8.46
N ASP A 22 -6.61 5.59 7.70
CA ASP A 22 -6.12 5.53 6.32
C ASP A 22 -7.18 5.95 5.29
N MET A 23 -8.36 6.43 5.73
CA MET A 23 -9.41 6.97 4.87
C MET A 23 -9.81 8.39 5.30
N VAL A 24 -9.92 9.29 4.33
CA VAL A 24 -10.32 10.69 4.54
C VAL A 24 -11.52 11.02 3.66
N ILE A 25 -12.64 11.42 4.28
CA ILE A 25 -13.79 11.94 3.54
C ILE A 25 -13.49 13.38 3.08
N LEU A 26 -13.61 13.63 1.78
CA LEU A 26 -13.45 14.95 1.19
C LEU A 26 -14.82 15.66 1.15
N GLU A 27 -14.82 17.00 1.21
CA GLU A 27 -16.06 17.79 1.24
C GLU A 27 -17.05 17.40 0.13
N ASP A 28 -18.33 17.34 0.50
CA ASP A 28 -19.43 17.03 -0.39
C ASP A 28 -19.65 18.20 -1.37
N LYS A 29 -19.05 18.10 -2.56
CA LYS A 29 -19.35 19.02 -3.66
C LYS A 29 -20.58 18.51 -4.39
N ALA A 30 -21.67 19.26 -4.28
CA ALA A 30 -22.90 19.06 -5.05
C ALA A 30 -23.64 17.73 -4.80
N GLY A 31 -23.53 17.14 -3.61
CA GLY A 31 -24.23 15.90 -3.23
C GLY A 31 -23.49 14.62 -3.66
N LEU A 32 -22.24 14.76 -4.13
CA LEU A 32 -21.38 13.65 -4.51
C LEU A 32 -20.41 13.32 -3.38
N ARG A 33 -20.34 12.03 -3.03
CA ARG A 33 -19.44 11.57 -1.97
C ARG A 33 -18.03 11.45 -2.53
N SER A 34 -17.09 12.19 -1.95
CA SER A 34 -15.68 12.11 -2.29
C SER A 34 -14.86 11.69 -1.09
N PHE A 35 -13.81 10.90 -1.33
CA PHE A 35 -12.92 10.44 -0.28
C PHE A 35 -11.56 10.02 -0.86
N GLN A 36 -10.57 9.88 0.02
CA GLN A 36 -9.26 9.33 -0.27
C GLN A 36 -8.98 8.14 0.62
N ILE A 37 -8.28 7.14 0.09
CA ILE A 37 -7.78 5.99 0.84
C ILE A 37 -6.28 5.86 0.57
N PHE A 38 -5.51 5.72 1.64
CA PHE A 38 -4.07 5.55 1.62
C PHE A 38 -3.72 4.06 1.68
N VAL A 39 -3.15 3.55 0.59
CA VAL A 39 -2.75 2.14 0.47
C VAL A 39 -1.26 2.02 0.74
N TRP A 40 -0.93 1.27 1.79
CA TRP A 40 0.44 1.07 2.26
C TRP A 40 0.97 -0.30 1.81
N TYR A 41 2.06 -0.33 1.06
CA TYR A 41 2.68 -1.59 0.67
C TYR A 41 3.65 -2.09 1.75
N PRO A 42 3.42 -3.29 2.32
CA PRO A 42 4.45 -3.97 3.07
C PRO A 42 5.52 -4.45 2.08
N ILE A 43 6.65 -3.77 2.02
CA ILE A 43 7.75 -4.18 1.14
C ILE A 43 8.77 -5.04 1.89
N PRO A 44 9.38 -6.03 1.21
CA PRO A 44 10.50 -6.79 1.78
C PRO A 44 11.59 -5.84 2.28
N ASN A 45 12.14 -6.15 3.46
CA ASN A 45 13.22 -5.34 4.02
C ASN A 45 14.43 -5.39 3.07
N GLY A 46 14.77 -4.26 2.49
CA GLY A 46 15.88 -4.15 1.53
C GLY A 46 15.45 -4.14 0.05
N THR A 47 14.16 -3.96 -0.25
CA THR A 47 13.70 -3.60 -1.62
C THR A 47 14.57 -2.50 -2.18
N LYS A 48 15.21 -2.76 -3.31
CA LYS A 48 16.16 -1.84 -3.94
C LYS A 48 15.45 -1.02 -5.00
N VAL A 49 15.90 0.21 -5.16
CA VAL A 49 15.51 1.09 -6.26
C VAL A 49 16.67 1.11 -7.26
N PHE A 50 16.36 0.83 -8.51
CA PHE A 50 17.29 0.86 -9.63
C PHE A 50 16.85 1.87 -10.68
N LEU A 51 17.81 2.45 -11.39
CA LEU A 51 17.60 3.28 -12.56
C LEU A 51 17.96 2.49 -13.81
N ASN A 52 17.04 2.44 -14.78
CA ASN A 52 17.30 1.85 -16.09
C ASN A 52 17.64 2.94 -17.10
N LEU A 53 18.94 3.19 -17.35
CA LEU A 53 19.37 4.25 -18.28
C LEU A 53 19.14 3.90 -19.76
N HIS A 54 19.00 2.62 -20.10
CA HIS A 54 18.77 2.13 -21.46
C HIS A 54 17.48 1.29 -21.55
N PRO A 55 16.30 1.93 -21.46
CA PRO A 55 15.02 1.22 -21.57
C PRO A 55 14.72 0.69 -22.98
N ASN A 56 15.46 1.13 -24.01
CA ASN A 56 15.25 0.79 -25.42
C ASN A 56 16.33 -0.14 -26.01
N GLY A 57 16.82 -1.13 -25.25
CA GLY A 57 17.61 -2.21 -25.83
C GLY A 57 16.79 -3.01 -26.84
N THR A 58 16.65 -2.50 -28.06
CA THR A 58 16.00 -3.17 -29.18
C THR A 58 16.83 -4.39 -29.54
N MET A 59 16.25 -5.57 -29.39
CA MET A 59 16.73 -6.82 -29.98
C MET A 59 16.69 -6.70 -31.51
N VAL A 60 17.66 -6.03 -32.11
CA VAL A 60 17.85 -5.97 -33.56
C VAL A 60 19.32 -6.23 -33.87
N GLY A 61 19.59 -7.45 -34.34
CA GLY A 61 20.63 -7.68 -35.33
C GLY A 61 21.86 -8.45 -34.85
N THR A 62 21.95 -9.67 -35.38
CA THR A 62 23.17 -10.31 -35.94
C THR A 62 24.19 -10.90 -34.98
N ASP A 63 24.40 -12.19 -35.23
CA ASP A 63 25.46 -13.08 -34.79
C ASP A 63 26.78 -12.42 -34.38
N ASN A 64 27.25 -12.91 -33.23
CA ASN A 64 28.64 -13.23 -32.88
C ASN A 64 29.29 -12.33 -31.79
N ASP A 65 29.85 -13.09 -30.84
CA ASP A 65 30.79 -12.76 -29.76
C ASP A 65 30.29 -12.09 -28.47
N GLY A 66 30.71 -12.69 -27.35
CA GLY A 66 30.17 -12.47 -26.02
C GLY A 66 30.51 -11.10 -25.44
N SER A 67 29.58 -10.16 -25.51
CA SER A 67 29.53 -8.99 -24.64
C SER A 67 28.14 -8.86 -24.04
N GLN A 68 28.05 -8.81 -22.71
CA GLN A 68 26.81 -8.66 -21.94
C GLN A 68 26.09 -7.36 -22.33
N ASP A 69 25.20 -7.42 -23.31
CA ASP A 69 24.24 -6.37 -23.61
C ASP A 69 23.05 -6.50 -22.64
N GLY A 70 23.30 -6.13 -21.39
CA GLY A 70 22.31 -6.07 -20.33
C GLY A 70 22.01 -4.62 -20.02
N SER A 71 20.74 -4.22 -20.13
CA SER A 71 20.21 -2.95 -19.62
C SER A 71 20.93 -2.57 -18.31
N GLU A 72 21.73 -1.50 -18.38
CA GLU A 72 22.58 -1.09 -17.26
C GLU A 72 21.69 -0.52 -16.15
N LEU A 73 21.39 -1.35 -15.15
CA LEU A 73 20.62 -0.98 -13.97
C LEU A 73 21.55 -0.39 -12.90
N PHE A 74 21.38 0.90 -12.60
CA PHE A 74 22.14 1.58 -11.57
C PHE A 74 21.43 1.50 -10.23
N TYR A 75 22.13 1.01 -9.21
CA TYR A 75 21.61 1.02 -7.85
C TYR A 75 21.50 2.46 -7.32
N ALA A 76 20.30 2.84 -6.90
CA ALA A 76 20.04 4.15 -6.31
C ALA A 76 20.00 4.10 -4.79
N CYS A 77 19.11 3.27 -4.22
CA CYS A 77 18.94 3.13 -2.77
C CYS A 77 18.23 1.84 -2.38
N SER A 78 18.15 1.58 -1.07
CA SER A 78 17.32 0.52 -0.47
C SER A 78 16.28 1.12 0.46
N LEU A 79 15.07 0.58 0.41
CA LEU A 79 13.92 1.08 1.15
C LEU A 79 13.35 -0.02 2.06
N LYS A 80 12.76 0.43 3.18
CA LYS A 80 11.95 -0.37 4.11
C LYS A 80 10.49 0.09 4.11
N HIS A 81 10.26 1.33 3.73
CA HIS A 81 8.94 1.94 3.63
C HIS A 81 8.83 2.76 2.35
N LEU A 82 7.66 2.69 1.71
CA LEU A 82 7.29 3.51 0.56
C LEU A 82 6.23 4.53 0.92
N PRO A 83 6.23 5.70 0.25
CA PRO A 83 5.06 6.56 0.29
C PRO A 83 3.82 5.79 -0.18
N PRO A 84 2.64 6.07 0.36
CA PRO A 84 1.44 5.31 0.03
C PRO A 84 1.03 5.56 -1.41
N VAL A 85 0.32 4.59 -1.99
CA VAL A 85 -0.51 4.85 -3.17
C VAL A 85 -1.83 5.42 -2.68
N VAL A 86 -2.27 6.54 -3.26
CA VAL A 86 -3.48 7.23 -2.82
C VAL A 86 -4.57 7.03 -3.86
N LEU A 87 -5.65 6.36 -3.48
CA LEU A 87 -6.87 6.27 -4.27
C LEU A 87 -7.78 7.44 -3.90
N THR A 88 -8.09 8.31 -4.84
CA THR A 88 -9.12 9.36 -4.66
C THR A 88 -10.35 8.98 -5.44
N CYS A 89 -11.51 8.98 -4.81
CA CYS A 89 -12.77 8.62 -5.45
C CYS A 89 -13.83 9.71 -5.30
N LEU A 90 -14.74 9.72 -6.28
CA LEU A 90 -15.95 10.51 -6.32
C LEU A 90 -17.08 9.61 -6.82
N LEU A 91 -18.09 9.37 -5.98
CA LEU A 91 -19.19 8.47 -6.29
C LEU A 91 -20.35 9.24 -6.93
N PRO A 92 -20.72 8.95 -8.20
CA PRO A 92 -21.94 9.48 -8.79
C PRO A 92 -23.18 8.89 -8.12
N CYS A 93 -24.32 9.59 -8.14
CA CYS A 93 -25.55 9.05 -7.55
C CYS A 93 -26.08 7.78 -8.25
N SER A 94 -25.66 7.53 -9.48
CA SER A 94 -25.97 6.33 -10.26
C SER A 94 -25.13 5.10 -9.88
N TYR A 95 -24.06 5.26 -9.10
CA TYR A 95 -23.24 4.14 -8.64
C TYR A 95 -23.95 3.35 -7.51
N PRO A 96 -23.87 2.01 -7.50
CA PRO A 96 -23.18 1.13 -8.45
C PRO A 96 -24.02 0.69 -9.67
N SER A 97 -25.26 1.17 -9.79
CA SER A 97 -26.22 0.61 -10.74
C SER A 97 -25.83 0.83 -12.21
N THR A 98 -25.49 2.05 -12.63
CA THR A 98 -25.28 2.37 -14.05
C THR A 98 -23.98 3.10 -14.34
N SER A 99 -23.19 3.45 -13.32
CA SER A 99 -21.93 4.19 -13.51
C SER A 99 -20.89 3.75 -12.50
N ALA A 100 -19.63 3.67 -12.95
CA ALA A 100 -18.49 3.42 -12.10
C ALA A 100 -18.20 4.64 -11.19
N PRO A 101 -17.46 4.46 -10.09
CA PRO A 101 -16.82 5.56 -9.38
C PRO A 101 -15.89 6.34 -10.31
N TYR A 102 -15.88 7.66 -10.23
CA TYR A 102 -14.76 8.43 -10.76
C TYR A 102 -13.57 8.28 -9.82
N PHE A 103 -12.38 8.05 -10.36
CA PHE A 103 -11.20 7.83 -9.53
C PHE A 103 -9.93 8.42 -10.12
N THR A 104 -8.95 8.63 -9.24
CA THR A 104 -7.55 8.83 -9.61
C THR A 104 -6.67 7.98 -8.70
N ILE A 105 -5.57 7.46 -9.24
CA ILE A 105 -4.56 6.73 -8.50
C ILE A 105 -3.30 7.59 -8.47
N SER A 106 -2.83 7.97 -7.28
CA SER A 106 -1.59 8.73 -7.11
C SER A 106 -0.49 7.88 -6.52
N ALA A 107 0.61 7.77 -7.27
CA ALA A 107 1.87 7.15 -6.84
C ALA A 107 3.03 8.02 -7.32
N LYS A 108 3.28 9.14 -6.61
CA LYS A 108 4.25 10.17 -7.05
C LYS A 108 5.71 9.72 -7.04
N TRP A 109 5.99 8.50 -6.61
CA TRP A 109 7.30 7.87 -6.61
C TRP A 109 7.45 6.82 -7.72
N LEU A 110 6.39 6.55 -8.49
CA LEU A 110 6.33 5.53 -9.53
C LEU A 110 6.17 6.16 -10.92
N ASP A 111 6.71 5.50 -11.94
CA ASP A 111 6.62 5.95 -13.33
C ASP A 111 5.20 5.80 -13.88
N GLU A 112 4.83 6.71 -14.80
CA GLU A 112 3.49 6.84 -15.35
C GLU A 112 2.92 5.55 -15.96
N PRO A 113 3.65 4.77 -16.78
CA PRO A 113 3.08 3.57 -17.40
C PRO A 113 2.60 2.54 -16.37
N LYS A 114 3.28 2.45 -15.22
CA LYS A 114 2.88 1.54 -14.14
C LYS A 114 1.62 2.03 -13.44
N VAL A 115 1.49 3.34 -13.19
CA VAL A 115 0.28 3.91 -12.55
C VAL A 115 -0.92 3.80 -13.48
N SER A 116 -0.74 4.06 -14.78
CA SER A 116 -1.78 3.90 -15.80
C SER A 116 -2.22 2.45 -15.93
N HIS A 117 -1.31 1.49 -15.77
CA HIS A 117 -1.68 0.08 -15.70
C HIS A 117 -2.55 -0.23 -14.46
N LEU A 118 -2.29 0.38 -13.30
CA LEU A 118 -3.20 0.24 -12.14
C LEU A 118 -4.61 0.76 -12.45
N CYS A 119 -4.72 1.89 -13.18
CA CYS A 119 -6.01 2.44 -13.60
C CYS A 119 -6.74 1.48 -14.56
N ALA A 120 -6.02 0.89 -15.52
CA ALA A 120 -6.60 -0.09 -16.44
C ALA A 120 -7.13 -1.34 -15.69
N MET A 121 -6.40 -1.83 -14.68
CA MET A 121 -6.86 -2.95 -13.86
C MET A 121 -8.14 -2.62 -13.08
N PHE A 122 -8.34 -1.36 -12.67
CA PHE A 122 -9.60 -0.92 -12.04
C PHE A 122 -10.78 -0.99 -13.02
N ASP A 123 -10.56 -0.60 -14.27
CA ASP A 123 -11.57 -0.71 -15.32
C ASP A 123 -11.94 -2.17 -15.58
N GLU A 124 -10.95 -3.06 -15.68
CA GLU A 124 -11.17 -4.50 -15.84
C GLU A 124 -12.04 -5.05 -14.70
N ILE A 125 -11.68 -4.79 -13.44
CA ILE A 125 -12.44 -5.23 -12.27
C ILE A 125 -13.89 -4.69 -12.30
N TRP A 126 -14.09 -3.45 -12.74
CA TRP A 126 -15.43 -2.88 -12.88
C TRP A 126 -16.26 -3.61 -13.95
N THR A 127 -15.65 -3.95 -15.09
CA THR A 127 -16.36 -4.66 -16.18
C THR A 127 -16.83 -6.06 -15.77
N GLU A 128 -16.15 -6.70 -14.83
CA GLU A 128 -16.52 -8.02 -14.29
C GLU A 128 -17.69 -7.96 -13.29
N LEU A 129 -18.03 -6.78 -12.77
CA LEU A 129 -18.97 -6.59 -11.65
C LEU A 129 -20.12 -5.61 -12.00
N PRO A 130 -20.90 -5.87 -13.07
CA PRO A 130 -21.96 -4.95 -13.48
C PRO A 130 -23.03 -4.80 -12.40
N GLY A 131 -23.33 -3.54 -12.03
CA GLY A 131 -24.36 -3.22 -11.06
C GLY A 131 -23.98 -3.45 -9.60
N GLN A 132 -22.73 -3.82 -9.31
CA GLN A 132 -22.23 -4.16 -7.98
C GLN A 132 -21.23 -3.15 -7.44
N GLU A 133 -21.13 -3.11 -6.12
CA GLU A 133 -20.11 -2.36 -5.38
C GLU A 133 -18.70 -2.88 -5.69
N VAL A 134 -17.77 -2.00 -6.04
CA VAL A 134 -16.45 -2.35 -6.58
C VAL A 134 -15.29 -1.84 -5.72
N MET A 135 -15.53 -0.90 -4.80
CA MET A 135 -14.45 -0.19 -4.10
C MET A 135 -13.60 -1.11 -3.25
N TYR A 136 -14.23 -2.02 -2.50
CA TYR A 136 -13.49 -3.00 -1.72
C TYR A 136 -12.66 -3.92 -2.63
N ARG A 137 -13.20 -4.33 -3.79
CA ARG A 137 -12.49 -5.19 -4.74
C ARG A 137 -11.25 -4.50 -5.32
N TRP A 138 -11.38 -3.24 -5.69
CA TRP A 138 -10.27 -2.40 -6.12
C TRP A 138 -9.16 -2.32 -5.05
N LEU A 139 -9.54 -2.06 -3.80
CA LEU A 139 -8.58 -1.95 -2.70
C LEU A 139 -7.95 -3.29 -2.31
N ASP A 140 -8.72 -4.38 -2.36
CA ASP A 140 -8.24 -5.74 -2.14
C ASP A 140 -7.21 -6.11 -3.21
N TRP A 141 -7.48 -5.80 -4.48
CA TRP A 141 -6.53 -6.00 -5.56
C TRP A 141 -5.27 -5.14 -5.41
N LEU A 142 -5.41 -3.85 -5.04
CA LEU A 142 -4.27 -3.00 -4.74
C LEU A 142 -3.40 -3.61 -3.63
N ASN A 143 -3.99 -4.11 -2.55
CA ASN A 143 -3.24 -4.67 -1.43
C ASN A 143 -2.61 -6.04 -1.72
N SER A 144 -3.30 -6.90 -2.47
CA SER A 144 -2.90 -8.30 -2.65
C SER A 144 -2.07 -8.58 -3.91
N SER A 145 -2.33 -7.84 -4.99
CA SER A 145 -1.91 -8.25 -6.34
C SER A 145 -1.09 -7.19 -7.07
N SER A 146 -1.34 -5.92 -6.80
CA SER A 146 -0.71 -4.83 -7.58
C SER A 146 0.80 -4.69 -7.41
N TRP A 147 1.41 -5.29 -6.37
CA TRP A 147 2.86 -5.26 -6.17
C TRP A 147 3.63 -5.88 -7.34
N ALA A 148 3.04 -6.86 -8.03
CA ALA A 148 3.61 -7.47 -9.23
C ALA A 148 3.66 -6.51 -10.43
N CYS A 149 2.77 -5.50 -10.47
CA CYS A 149 2.78 -4.44 -11.48
C CYS A 149 3.82 -3.35 -11.16
N ILE A 150 4.14 -3.18 -9.87
CA ILE A 150 5.01 -2.12 -9.37
C ILE A 150 6.48 -2.55 -9.40
N SER A 151 6.74 -3.79 -9.00
CA SER A 151 8.07 -4.33 -8.76
C SER A 151 8.51 -5.33 -9.82
N LEU A 152 9.83 -5.45 -10.01
CA LEU A 152 10.45 -6.54 -10.75
C LEU A 152 11.43 -7.24 -9.81
N ASN A 153 11.17 -8.52 -9.51
CA ASN A 153 11.96 -9.30 -8.54
C ASN A 153 12.10 -8.57 -7.18
N ASP A 154 10.98 -8.07 -6.64
CA ASP A 154 10.91 -7.28 -5.39
C ASP A 154 11.69 -5.96 -5.38
N ASN A 155 12.13 -5.48 -6.56
CA ASN A 155 12.83 -4.21 -6.72
C ASN A 155 12.01 -3.23 -7.54
N ILE A 156 12.18 -1.94 -7.25
CA ILE A 156 11.56 -0.86 -8.01
C ILE A 156 12.56 -0.42 -9.08
N ILE A 157 12.11 -0.44 -10.33
CA ILE A 157 12.88 0.08 -11.45
C ILE A 157 12.20 1.37 -11.91
N LEU A 158 12.99 2.45 -11.95
CA LEU A 158 12.62 3.74 -12.48
C LEU A 158 13.35 3.98 -13.80
N VAL A 159 12.67 4.62 -14.73
CA VAL A 159 13.22 5.01 -16.03
C VAL A 159 13.51 6.51 -16.01
N PRO A 160 14.66 6.96 -16.57
CA PRO A 160 14.93 8.38 -16.78
C PRO A 160 13.80 9.06 -17.51
N ASP A 161 13.59 10.32 -17.17
CA ASP A 161 12.48 11.11 -17.64
C ASP A 161 12.44 11.16 -19.18
N LYS A 162 11.40 10.56 -19.76
CA LYS A 162 11.04 10.73 -21.17
C LYS A 162 9.82 11.64 -21.25
N THR A 163 9.76 12.49 -22.26
CA THR A 163 8.54 13.21 -22.64
C THR A 163 7.57 12.19 -23.25
N SER A 164 6.66 11.62 -22.44
CA SER A 164 5.50 10.90 -22.96
C SER A 164 4.36 11.90 -23.13
N ASP A 165 3.73 11.91 -24.31
CA ASP A 165 2.82 12.97 -24.74
C ASP A 165 1.34 12.70 -24.42
N VAL A 166 0.97 11.48 -24.01
CA VAL A 166 -0.40 11.15 -23.55
C VAL A 166 -0.35 10.00 -22.54
N GLY A 167 -0.64 10.27 -21.27
CA GLY A 167 -0.85 9.27 -20.22
C GLY A 167 -2.32 9.17 -19.80
N ASP A 168 -2.68 8.18 -18.98
CA ASP A 168 -4.03 8.11 -18.39
C ASP A 168 -4.22 9.32 -17.45
N GLU A 169 -5.23 10.17 -17.70
CA GLU A 169 -5.49 11.37 -16.88
C GLU A 169 -5.79 11.05 -15.41
N ARG A 170 -6.23 9.81 -15.13
CA ARG A 170 -6.48 9.30 -13.78
C ARG A 170 -5.20 8.89 -13.06
N ALA A 171 -4.09 8.70 -13.79
CA ALA A 171 -2.81 8.29 -13.25
C ALA A 171 -1.96 9.50 -12.83
N ILE A 172 -1.85 9.72 -11.51
CA ILE A 172 -1.02 10.78 -10.94
C ILE A 172 0.33 10.19 -10.52
N ALA A 173 1.19 10.01 -11.50
CA ALA A 173 2.52 9.45 -11.36
C ALA A 173 3.56 10.48 -10.88
N ARG A 174 4.82 10.03 -10.81
CA ARG A 174 5.99 10.87 -10.56
C ARG A 174 6.11 11.96 -11.64
N ARG A 175 5.98 13.23 -11.23
CA ARG A 175 6.20 14.40 -12.10
C ARG A 175 7.59 15.01 -11.99
N LEU A 176 8.25 14.78 -10.86
CA LEU A 176 9.58 15.29 -10.59
C LEU A 176 10.61 14.39 -11.26
N LEU A 177 11.74 14.95 -11.67
CA LEU A 177 12.83 14.16 -12.24
C LEU A 177 13.25 13.04 -11.29
N VAL A 178 13.81 11.98 -11.86
CA VAL A 178 14.31 10.83 -11.11
C VAL A 178 15.28 11.27 -10.00
N ASP A 179 16.19 12.20 -10.30
CA ASP A 179 17.18 12.76 -9.37
C ASP A 179 16.54 13.47 -8.17
N SER A 180 15.32 13.99 -8.33
CA SER A 180 14.54 14.59 -7.24
C SER A 180 13.67 13.57 -6.51
N THR A 181 13.25 12.52 -7.20
CA THR A 181 12.32 11.54 -6.62
C THR A 181 13.01 10.56 -5.68
N ILE A 182 14.20 10.07 -6.03
CA ILE A 182 14.96 9.16 -5.17
C ILE A 182 15.19 9.76 -3.78
N PRO A 183 15.70 11.01 -3.64
CA PRO A 183 15.84 11.65 -2.32
C PRO A 183 14.53 11.75 -1.54
N LEU A 184 13.39 11.99 -2.21
CA LEU A 184 12.09 12.05 -1.55
C LEU A 184 11.65 10.67 -1.01
N MET A 185 11.90 9.60 -1.77
CA MET A 185 11.66 8.23 -1.32
C MET A 185 12.52 7.89 -0.10
N GLN A 186 13.81 8.25 -0.12
CA GLN A 186 14.74 8.03 0.99
C GLN A 186 14.30 8.82 2.24
N SER A 187 13.98 10.11 2.09
CA SER A 187 13.50 10.96 3.17
C SER A 187 12.22 10.42 3.80
N TYR A 188 11.28 9.95 2.98
CA TYR A 188 10.08 9.28 3.46
C TYR A 188 10.41 8.01 4.25
N ASN A 189 11.28 7.16 3.69
CA ASN A 189 11.69 5.90 4.32
C ASN A 189 12.34 6.11 5.69
N GLU A 190 13.23 7.10 5.82
CA GLU A 190 13.88 7.47 7.07
C GLU A 190 12.87 7.97 8.11
N ARG A 191 12.00 8.91 7.70
CA ARG A 191 10.95 9.45 8.57
C ARG A 191 10.03 8.35 9.08
N ARG A 192 9.57 7.46 8.20
CA ARG A 192 8.67 6.36 8.57
C ARG A 192 9.35 5.35 9.48
N SER A 193 10.62 5.02 9.22
CA SER A 193 11.42 4.16 10.09
C SER A 193 11.53 4.76 11.51
N HIS A 194 11.78 6.07 11.59
CA HIS A 194 11.88 6.80 12.86
C HIS A 194 10.55 6.83 13.61
N GLU A 195 9.43 7.11 12.93
CA GLU A 195 8.09 7.09 13.52
C GLU A 195 7.76 5.72 14.13
N ILE A 196 8.04 4.63 13.40
CA ILE A 196 7.79 3.26 13.86
C ILE A 196 8.67 2.94 15.08
N PHE A 197 9.94 3.36 15.04
CA PHE A 197 10.86 3.19 16.17
C PHE A 197 10.36 3.93 17.43
N LEU A 198 9.97 5.20 17.31
CA LEU A 198 9.43 5.97 18.43
C LEU A 198 8.13 5.39 18.97
N LYS A 199 7.21 4.97 18.10
CA LYS A 199 5.97 4.30 18.50
C LYS A 199 6.28 3.05 19.33
N ARG A 200 7.21 2.20 18.87
CA ARG A 200 7.65 1.01 19.60
C ARG A 200 8.19 1.36 20.99
N GLN A 201 9.03 2.38 21.13
CA GLN A 201 9.54 2.79 22.45
C GLN A 201 8.42 3.21 23.42
N LYS A 202 7.43 3.98 22.95
CA LYS A 202 6.29 4.40 23.78
C LYS A 202 5.48 3.20 24.30
N PHE A 203 5.27 2.17 23.48
CA PHE A 203 4.60 0.95 23.92
C PHE A 203 5.40 0.17 24.98
N HIS A 204 6.74 0.14 24.88
CA HIS A 204 7.57 -0.54 25.88
C HIS A 204 7.67 0.23 27.21
N GLN A 205 7.29 1.51 27.25
CA GLN A 205 7.27 2.34 28.47
C GLN A 205 5.88 2.50 29.10
N ALA A 206 4.82 1.95 28.48
CA ALA A 206 3.50 1.98 29.08
C ALA A 206 3.47 1.10 30.35
N PRO A 207 2.99 1.61 31.50
CA PRO A 207 2.85 0.77 32.69
C PRO A 207 1.94 -0.41 32.37
N MET A 208 2.36 -1.61 32.81
CA MET A 208 1.60 -2.84 32.62
C MET A 208 0.14 -2.61 33.04
N PRO A 209 -0.86 -3.01 32.21
CA PRO A 209 -2.25 -2.93 32.61
C PRO A 209 -2.44 -3.66 33.95
N PRO A 210 -3.22 -3.12 34.90
CA PRO A 210 -3.40 -3.70 36.24
C PRO A 210 -3.78 -5.19 36.20
N PHE A 211 -4.51 -5.60 35.17
CA PHE A 211 -4.97 -6.97 34.95
C PHE A 211 -3.81 -7.97 34.72
N VAL A 212 -2.75 -7.58 34.02
CA VAL A 212 -1.59 -8.48 33.78
C VAL A 212 -0.78 -8.68 35.08
N LEU A 213 -0.80 -7.69 35.98
CA LEU A 213 -0.14 -7.79 37.29
C LEU A 213 -0.87 -8.78 38.21
N LEU A 214 -2.21 -8.79 38.16
CA LEU A 214 -3.05 -9.77 38.87
C LEU A 214 -2.80 -11.19 38.36
N ASP A 215 -2.73 -11.39 37.05
CA ASP A 215 -2.47 -12.71 36.47
C ASP A 215 -1.09 -13.26 36.87
N MET A 216 -0.04 -12.42 36.89
CA MET A 216 1.29 -12.84 37.34
C MET A 216 1.33 -13.17 38.86
N TYR A 217 0.53 -12.47 39.66
CA TYR A 217 0.44 -12.70 41.11
C TYR A 217 -0.35 -13.99 41.42
N GLU A 218 -1.47 -14.21 40.73
CA GLU A 218 -2.27 -15.45 40.77
C GLU A 218 -1.41 -16.67 40.37
N VAL A 219 -0.65 -16.57 39.27
CA VAL A 219 0.26 -17.64 38.82
C VAL A 219 1.36 -17.93 39.84
N SER A 220 1.93 -16.89 40.48
CA SER A 220 2.90 -17.07 41.57
C SER A 220 2.29 -17.73 42.80
N LEU A 221 1.05 -17.36 43.17
CA LEU A 221 0.33 -17.97 44.29
C LEU A 221 0.01 -19.45 44.00
N GLN A 222 -0.43 -19.78 42.79
CA GLN A 222 -0.70 -21.15 42.34
C GLN A 222 0.57 -22.03 42.44
N ASN A 223 1.71 -21.51 41.97
CA ASN A 223 3.00 -22.22 42.05
C ASN A 223 3.50 -22.39 43.49
N SER A 224 3.20 -21.43 44.38
CA SER A 224 3.56 -21.52 45.80
C SER A 224 2.68 -22.51 46.59
N ARG A 225 1.43 -22.73 46.16
CA ARG A 225 0.52 -23.75 46.70
C ARG A 225 0.94 -25.16 46.28
N ASN A 226 1.26 -25.36 45.00
CA ASN A 226 1.69 -26.66 44.48
C ASN A 226 3.01 -27.17 45.08
N ARG A 227 3.89 -26.28 45.59
CA ARG A 227 5.11 -26.69 46.31
C ARG A 227 4.89 -27.16 47.75
N ARG A 228 3.71 -26.93 48.36
CA ARG A 228 3.42 -27.38 49.74
C ARG A 228 2.72 -28.75 49.80
N GLU A 229 2.28 -29.29 48.68
CA GLU A 229 1.62 -30.60 48.61
C GLU A 229 2.59 -31.78 48.38
N PHE A 230 3.89 -31.53 48.20
CA PHE A 230 4.90 -32.59 48.16
C PHE A 230 5.78 -32.54 49.43
N ASN A 231 5.40 -33.33 50.43
CA ASN A 231 6.33 -33.87 51.42
C ASN A 231 5.98 -35.33 51.75
N PRO A 232 6.97 -36.17 52.07
CA PRO A 232 7.02 -37.56 51.61
C PRO A 232 6.59 -38.53 52.70
N VAL A 233 5.66 -39.43 52.39
CA VAL A 233 5.49 -40.69 53.12
C VAL A 233 5.17 -41.75 52.08
N ASP A 234 6.18 -42.55 51.77
CA ASP A 234 6.12 -43.99 51.40
C ASP A 234 7.33 -44.34 50.53
N MET A 235 8.44 -44.67 51.20
CA MET A 235 9.40 -45.65 50.67
C MET A 235 9.03 -47.02 51.23
N PRO A 236 8.80 -48.01 50.37
CA PRO A 236 9.27 -49.37 50.57
C PRO A 236 10.56 -49.64 49.78
#